data_AF-A0A0D1WA40-F1
#
_entry.id   AF-A0A0D1WA40-F1
#
_cell.length_a   1.000
_cell.length_b   1.000
_cell.length_c   1.000
_cell.angle_alpha   90.00
_cell.angle_beta   90.00
_cell.angle_gamma   90.00
#
_symmetry.space_group_name_H-M   'P 1'
#
loop_
_entity.id
_entity.type
_entity.pdbx_description
1 polymer ?
#
loop_
_entity_poly.entity_id
_entity_poly.type
_entity_poly.pdbx_seq_one_letter_code
_entity_poly.pdbx_strand_id
1 'polypeptide(L)'
;MLGKRKRDVAVVTRPRYANPEGERPSSSPDDVGSDIFRRYFESTFEPLPEKATTATPSLLEDEETDEDADEDEDLDVPEQDLPWEGLSDAGEEAAPVEIIEHRLVVDSGEDVDIPRPQYKTFMSAKPPKEVQQGANKNPDKGEDEDDSSEALNLKHDLDLQRLLKESHLLEQAKSASIPGSHRHKALDMRMQSLGSKESLFHQEKMPLSHRKGILAKATSREAMRRKEAKENGIILEKPSGKARSTIRRERGVDAPAVGKFRGGTLKLSKKDVLDIQGSGRSRSGGKKGRR
;
A
#
# COMPACT_ATOMS: atom_id res chain seq x y z
N MET A 1 61.84 -5.24 12.38
CA MET A 1 61.51 -6.52 11.71
C MET A 1 60.75 -7.40 12.69
N LEU A 2 59.45 -7.59 12.51
CA LEU A 2 58.59 -8.38 13.39
C LEU A 2 57.71 -9.30 12.53
N GLY A 3 57.81 -10.59 12.81
CA GLY A 3 57.59 -11.69 11.87
C GLY A 3 56.14 -12.01 11.53
N LYS A 4 55.95 -12.46 10.29
CA LYS A 4 54.72 -13.03 9.77
C LYS A 4 54.47 -14.40 10.41
N ARG A 5 53.46 -14.53 11.27
CA ARG A 5 52.95 -15.84 11.68
C ARG A 5 51.91 -16.29 10.66
N LYS A 6 52.21 -17.40 9.97
CA LYS A 6 51.23 -18.16 9.16
C LYS A 6 50.19 -18.74 10.11
N ARG A 7 48.90 -18.57 9.81
CA ARG A 7 47.82 -19.31 10.47
C ARG A 7 47.53 -20.53 9.61
N ASP A 8 47.70 -21.72 10.18
CA ASP A 8 47.28 -22.96 9.54
C ASP A 8 45.75 -23.04 9.64
N VAL A 9 45.08 -23.13 8.48
CA VAL A 9 43.64 -23.32 8.37
C VAL A 9 43.39 -24.82 8.33
N ALA A 10 42.90 -25.38 9.45
CA ALA A 10 42.42 -26.76 9.49
C ALA A 10 41.09 -26.86 8.72
N VAL A 11 41.12 -27.50 7.57
CA VAL A 11 39.92 -27.83 6.77
C VAL A 11 39.22 -29.01 7.43
N VAL A 12 38.04 -28.76 7.99
CA VAL A 12 37.16 -29.80 8.54
C VAL A 12 36.44 -30.47 7.38
N THR A 13 36.83 -31.71 7.05
CA THR A 13 36.08 -32.57 6.14
C THR A 13 34.87 -33.16 6.86
N ARG A 14 33.68 -32.97 6.29
CA ARG A 14 32.44 -33.61 6.77
C ARG A 14 32.40 -35.08 6.28
N PRO A 15 31.97 -36.05 7.11
CA PRO A 15 31.80 -37.42 6.65
C PRO A 15 30.55 -37.51 5.76
N ARG A 16 30.74 -38.03 4.54
CA ARG A 16 29.62 -38.50 3.71
C ARG A 16 29.16 -39.85 4.26
N TYR A 17 27.89 -39.94 4.64
CA TYR A 17 27.24 -41.22 4.88
C TYR A 17 27.23 -42.01 3.57
N ALA A 18 27.87 -43.17 3.59
CA ALA A 18 27.72 -44.20 2.58
C ALA A 18 26.42 -44.97 2.86
N ASN A 19 25.55 -45.07 1.86
CA ASN A 19 24.50 -46.08 1.80
C ASN A 19 24.81 -47.00 0.60
N PRO A 20 24.69 -48.33 0.75
CA PRO A 20 25.07 -49.28 -0.27
C PRO A 20 23.90 -49.65 -1.20
N GLU A 21 24.27 -50.01 -2.44
CA GLU A 21 23.57 -50.86 -3.42
C GLU A 21 22.29 -50.30 -4.09
N GLY A 22 22.39 -50.11 -5.41
CA GLY A 22 21.30 -49.79 -6.35
C GLY A 22 21.86 -49.21 -7.65
N GLU A 23 21.67 -49.93 -8.75
CA GLU A 23 22.37 -49.79 -10.03
C GLU A 23 22.18 -48.43 -10.79
N ARG A 24 23.18 -48.14 -11.64
CA ARG A 24 23.44 -47.02 -12.61
C ARG A 24 22.22 -46.36 -13.33
N PRO A 25 22.34 -45.14 -13.93
CA PRO A 25 23.54 -44.57 -14.56
C PRO A 25 23.87 -43.11 -14.20
N SER A 26 25.04 -42.67 -14.67
CA SER A 26 25.56 -41.31 -14.54
C SER A 26 24.62 -40.28 -15.17
N SER A 27 23.81 -39.63 -14.35
CA SER A 27 23.06 -38.44 -14.76
C SER A 27 23.90 -37.19 -14.52
N SER A 28 23.85 -36.28 -15.50
CA SER A 28 24.48 -34.96 -15.42
C SER A 28 23.91 -34.17 -14.23
N PRO A 29 24.64 -33.19 -13.68
CA PRO A 29 24.18 -32.41 -12.53
C PRO A 29 22.83 -31.69 -12.75
N ASP A 30 22.43 -31.49 -14.01
CA ASP A 30 21.16 -30.87 -14.39
C ASP A 30 19.95 -31.79 -14.16
N ASP A 31 20.12 -33.12 -14.31
CA ASP A 31 19.06 -34.12 -14.10
C ASP A 31 18.72 -34.31 -12.61
N VAL A 32 19.72 -34.13 -11.74
CA VAL A 32 19.50 -34.22 -10.29
C VAL A 32 18.66 -33.03 -9.81
N GLY A 33 18.77 -31.88 -10.47
CA GLY A 33 17.99 -30.67 -10.17
C GLY A 33 16.53 -30.81 -10.59
N SER A 34 16.28 -31.29 -11.82
CA SER A 34 14.93 -31.51 -12.35
C SER A 34 14.15 -32.53 -11.51
N ASP A 35 14.78 -33.61 -11.05
CA ASP A 35 14.17 -34.62 -10.19
C ASP A 35 13.73 -34.07 -8.82
N ILE A 36 14.49 -33.15 -8.24
CA ILE A 36 14.14 -32.53 -6.95
C ILE A 36 12.89 -31.66 -7.11
N PHE A 37 12.81 -30.87 -8.19
CA PHE A 37 11.64 -30.03 -8.46
C PHE A 37 10.41 -30.88 -8.79
N ARG A 38 10.58 -31.97 -9.53
CA ARG A 38 9.49 -32.90 -9.85
C ARG A 38 8.89 -33.50 -8.59
N ARG A 39 9.73 -34.01 -7.68
CA ARG A 39 9.29 -34.57 -6.39
C ARG A 39 8.60 -33.54 -5.50
N TYR A 40 9.11 -32.31 -5.45
CA TYR A 40 8.46 -31.23 -4.70
C TYR A 40 7.10 -30.89 -5.32
N PHE A 41 7.04 -30.75 -6.64
CA PHE A 41 5.81 -30.45 -7.37
C PHE A 41 4.74 -31.52 -7.16
N GLU A 42 5.09 -32.80 -7.33
CA GLU A 42 4.19 -33.95 -7.09
C GLU A 42 3.73 -34.05 -5.63
N SER A 43 4.54 -33.59 -4.66
CA SER A 43 4.13 -33.54 -3.26
C SER A 43 3.16 -32.40 -2.96
N THR A 44 3.23 -31.31 -3.73
CA THR A 44 2.39 -30.11 -3.54
C THR A 44 1.11 -30.15 -4.37
N PHE A 45 1.11 -30.89 -5.47
CA PHE A 45 0.00 -30.98 -6.41
C PHE A 45 -0.35 -32.45 -6.59
N GLU A 46 -1.56 -32.83 -6.20
CA GLU A 46 -2.09 -34.16 -6.52
C GLU A 46 -2.12 -34.33 -8.05
N PRO A 47 -1.64 -35.48 -8.58
CA PRO A 47 -1.67 -35.73 -10.00
C PRO A 47 -3.12 -35.74 -10.51
N LEU A 48 -3.37 -35.01 -11.60
CA LEU A 48 -4.67 -35.02 -12.27
C LEU A 48 -5.01 -36.45 -12.74
N PRO A 49 -6.26 -36.90 -12.61
CA PRO A 49 -6.65 -38.24 -13.05
C PRO A 49 -6.40 -38.39 -14.55
N GLU A 50 -5.57 -39.37 -14.90
CA GLU A 50 -5.16 -39.69 -16.27
C GLU A 50 -6.40 -40.05 -17.12
N LYS A 51 -6.72 -39.21 -18.11
CA LYS A 51 -7.59 -39.63 -19.22
C LYS A 51 -6.71 -40.39 -20.21
N ALA A 52 -6.97 -41.68 -20.34
CA ALA A 52 -6.26 -42.59 -21.24
C ALA A 52 -6.11 -41.99 -22.66
N THR A 53 -4.87 -41.71 -23.06
CA THR A 53 -4.50 -41.44 -24.45
C THR A 53 -4.16 -42.78 -25.11
N THR A 54 -4.92 -43.13 -26.15
CA THR A 54 -4.59 -44.23 -27.06
C THR A 54 -3.33 -43.88 -27.84
N ALA A 55 -2.32 -44.74 -27.75
CA ALA A 55 -1.07 -44.66 -28.49
C ALA A 55 -1.17 -45.35 -29.86
N THR A 56 -0.47 -44.79 -30.86
CA THR A 56 0.01 -45.51 -32.07
C THR A 56 1.39 -44.96 -32.51
N PRO A 57 2.28 -45.78 -33.13
CA PRO A 57 3.74 -45.69 -32.89
C PRO A 57 4.66 -45.52 -34.12
N SER A 58 5.90 -45.04 -33.85
CA SER A 58 7.20 -45.24 -34.56
C SER A 58 7.38 -44.57 -35.95
N LEU A 59 8.57 -44.14 -36.45
CA LEU A 59 9.95 -44.62 -36.29
C LEU A 59 10.95 -43.63 -37.01
N LEU A 60 12.16 -43.44 -36.46
CA LEU A 60 13.49 -43.00 -37.01
C LEU A 60 13.85 -41.54 -37.36
N GLU A 61 14.75 -41.01 -36.52
CA GLU A 61 16.06 -40.33 -36.75
C GLU A 61 16.58 -40.16 -38.19
N ASP A 62 16.94 -38.93 -38.60
CA ASP A 62 18.35 -38.47 -38.72
C ASP A 62 18.49 -36.99 -39.19
N GLU A 63 19.27 -36.26 -38.39
CA GLU A 63 20.18 -35.11 -38.61
C GLU A 63 19.88 -33.88 -39.52
N GLU A 64 20.04 -32.72 -38.85
CA GLU A 64 20.61 -31.43 -39.28
C GLU A 64 19.92 -30.60 -40.38
N THR A 65 19.36 -29.45 -39.99
CA THR A 65 19.85 -28.08 -40.30
C THR A 65 18.79 -27.04 -39.93
N ASP A 66 19.26 -25.88 -39.50
CA ASP A 66 18.56 -24.68 -39.03
C ASP A 66 17.45 -24.12 -39.96
N GLU A 67 16.71 -23.18 -39.36
CA GLU A 67 15.93 -22.07 -39.97
C GLU A 67 14.39 -22.27 -40.05
N ASP A 68 13.71 -21.57 -39.12
CA ASP A 68 12.47 -20.80 -39.26
C ASP A 68 11.37 -21.35 -40.20
N ALA A 69 10.33 -21.95 -39.60
CA ALA A 69 9.10 -22.39 -40.27
C ALA A 69 7.92 -21.45 -39.96
N ASP A 70 6.93 -21.24 -40.82
CA ASP A 70 6.72 -21.38 -42.27
C ASP A 70 5.31 -20.78 -42.51
N GLU A 71 5.16 -20.08 -43.64
CA GLU A 71 3.91 -19.65 -44.26
C GLU A 71 3.40 -20.76 -45.22
N ASP A 72 2.07 -20.92 -45.27
CA ASP A 72 1.25 -21.43 -46.40
C ASP A 72 1.41 -22.92 -46.83
N GLU A 73 0.41 -23.71 -47.24
CA GLU A 73 -0.86 -23.44 -47.94
C GLU A 73 -1.75 -24.73 -47.95
N ASP A 74 -3.02 -24.56 -48.34
CA ASP A 74 -3.95 -25.54 -48.96
C ASP A 74 -4.87 -26.46 -48.12
N LEU A 75 -6.13 -26.00 -47.97
CA LEU A 75 -7.32 -26.87 -47.93
C LEU A 75 -8.37 -26.36 -48.95
N ASP A 76 -8.45 -27.11 -50.05
CA ASP A 76 -9.41 -27.06 -51.15
C ASP A 76 -10.83 -27.45 -50.69
N VAL A 77 -11.84 -26.57 -50.84
CA VAL A 77 -13.28 -26.93 -50.80
C VAL A 77 -14.08 -26.01 -51.75
N PRO A 78 -14.98 -26.55 -52.61
CA PRO A 78 -15.30 -25.94 -53.91
C PRO A 78 -16.44 -24.92 -53.94
N GLU A 79 -16.42 -24.21 -55.08
CA GLU A 79 -17.31 -23.27 -55.74
C GLU A 79 -18.82 -23.25 -55.41
N GLN A 80 -19.29 -22.01 -55.36
CA GLN A 80 -20.66 -21.53 -55.44
C GLN A 80 -21.24 -21.78 -56.84
N ASP A 81 -22.54 -22.09 -56.90
CA ASP A 81 -23.41 -21.71 -58.01
C ASP A 81 -24.89 -21.94 -57.63
N LEU A 82 -25.64 -20.85 -57.41
CA LEU A 82 -26.84 -20.47 -58.20
C LEU A 82 -27.77 -19.46 -57.47
N PRO A 83 -28.45 -18.57 -58.22
CA PRO A 83 -28.93 -17.25 -57.78
C PRO A 83 -30.38 -17.25 -57.28
N TRP A 84 -30.70 -16.38 -56.32
CA TRP A 84 -32.09 -16.06 -55.98
C TRP A 84 -32.53 -14.77 -56.68
N GLU A 85 -33.48 -14.94 -57.58
CA GLU A 85 -34.08 -13.97 -58.49
C GLU A 85 -35.11 -13.08 -57.76
N GLY A 86 -35.14 -11.81 -58.14
CA GLY A 86 -35.79 -10.74 -57.39
C GLY A 86 -37.32 -10.76 -57.32
N LEU A 87 -37.83 -10.12 -56.28
CA LEU A 87 -39.15 -9.51 -56.28
C LEU A 87 -38.97 -7.99 -56.25
N SER A 88 -39.01 -7.40 -57.45
CA SER A 88 -39.20 -5.98 -57.68
C SER A 88 -40.61 -5.53 -57.30
N ASP A 89 -40.67 -4.43 -56.55
CA ASP A 89 -41.56 -3.28 -56.72
C ASP A 89 -43.04 -3.55 -57.09
N ALA A 90 -43.94 -3.37 -56.12
CA ALA A 90 -45.30 -2.90 -56.39
C ALA A 90 -45.99 -2.41 -55.12
N GLY A 91 -46.03 -1.09 -54.94
CA GLY A 91 -47.24 -0.40 -54.50
C GLY A 91 -47.56 -0.37 -53.00
N GLU A 92 -47.96 0.84 -52.59
CA GLU A 92 -48.70 1.17 -51.37
C GLU A 92 -47.83 1.46 -50.13
N GLU A 93 -47.50 2.75 -50.04
CA GLU A 93 -47.79 3.58 -48.87
C GLU A 93 -47.74 2.85 -47.53
N ALA A 94 -46.58 2.93 -46.88
CA ALA A 94 -46.42 3.22 -45.46
C ALA A 94 -47.61 2.83 -44.55
N ALA A 95 -47.94 1.54 -44.48
CA ALA A 95 -48.49 0.99 -43.25
C ALA A 95 -47.29 0.69 -42.35
N PRO A 96 -47.02 1.48 -41.29
CA PRO A 96 -45.98 1.10 -40.35
C PRO A 96 -46.41 -0.24 -39.74
N VAL A 97 -45.61 -1.28 -39.97
CA VAL A 97 -45.80 -2.56 -39.31
C VAL A 97 -45.61 -2.32 -37.81
N GLU A 98 -46.70 -2.40 -37.04
CA GLU A 98 -46.63 -2.29 -35.58
C GLU A 98 -46.21 -3.66 -35.02
N ILE A 99 -44.91 -3.78 -34.80
CA ILE A 99 -44.31 -4.96 -34.16
C ILE A 99 -44.53 -4.81 -32.65
N ILE A 100 -45.57 -5.44 -32.12
CA ILE A 100 -45.76 -5.54 -30.66
C ILE A 100 -44.95 -6.74 -30.16
N GLU A 101 -43.69 -6.47 -29.81
CA GLU A 101 -42.85 -7.42 -29.08
C GLU A 101 -43.31 -7.48 -27.62
N HIS A 102 -44.08 -8.51 -27.27
CA HIS A 102 -44.18 -8.93 -25.89
C HIS A 102 -42.87 -9.64 -25.52
N ARG A 103 -41.85 -8.87 -25.16
CA ARG A 103 -40.76 -9.40 -24.34
C ARG A 103 -41.39 -9.77 -23.00
N LEU A 104 -41.71 -11.05 -22.86
CA LEU A 104 -41.80 -11.65 -21.54
C LEU A 104 -40.38 -11.55 -20.98
N VAL A 105 -40.08 -10.43 -20.31
CA VAL A 105 -38.95 -10.37 -19.39
C VAL A 105 -39.33 -11.34 -18.29
N VAL A 106 -39.07 -12.62 -18.53
CA VAL A 106 -38.85 -13.55 -17.45
C VAL A 106 -37.51 -13.08 -16.90
N ASP A 107 -37.56 -12.09 -16.03
CA ASP A 107 -36.49 -11.87 -15.07
C ASP A 107 -36.35 -13.22 -14.39
N SER A 108 -35.34 -13.95 -14.83
CA SER A 108 -34.99 -15.25 -14.30
C SER A 108 -34.44 -14.98 -12.90
N GLY A 109 -35.35 -14.84 -11.94
CA GLY A 109 -35.06 -14.79 -10.52
C GLY A 109 -35.35 -13.49 -9.77
N GLU A 110 -36.07 -12.51 -10.32
CA GLU A 110 -36.41 -11.28 -9.56
C GLU A 110 -37.91 -11.00 -9.36
N ASP A 111 -38.79 -11.92 -9.75
CA ASP A 111 -40.15 -11.93 -9.22
C ASP A 111 -40.21 -12.85 -7.99
N VAL A 112 -40.04 -12.27 -6.78
CA VAL A 112 -40.73 -12.59 -5.50
C VAL A 112 -39.99 -12.01 -4.29
N ASP A 113 -38.72 -11.62 -4.39
CA ASP A 113 -38.05 -10.91 -3.29
C ASP A 113 -38.21 -9.40 -3.43
N ILE A 114 -39.45 -8.92 -3.18
CA ILE A 114 -39.63 -7.49 -2.82
C ILE A 114 -38.58 -7.21 -1.75
N PRO A 115 -37.63 -6.29 -1.96
CA PRO A 115 -36.48 -6.17 -1.07
C PRO A 115 -37.04 -5.94 0.33
N ARG A 116 -36.60 -6.78 1.29
CA ARG A 116 -37.10 -6.83 2.68
C ARG A 116 -37.46 -5.47 3.30
N PRO A 117 -36.73 -4.35 3.06
CA PRO A 117 -37.15 -3.03 3.55
C PRO A 117 -38.43 -2.47 2.88
N GLN A 118 -38.62 -2.65 1.58
CA GLN A 118 -39.82 -2.22 0.87
C GLN A 118 -41.03 -3.07 1.27
N TYR A 119 -40.85 -4.38 1.40
CA TYR A 119 -41.90 -5.30 1.88
C TYR A 119 -42.39 -4.91 3.28
N LYS A 120 -41.48 -4.59 4.20
CA LYS A 120 -41.83 -4.12 5.56
C LYS A 120 -42.57 -2.78 5.56
N THR A 121 -42.24 -1.90 4.61
CA THR A 121 -42.91 -0.59 4.50
C THR A 121 -44.32 -0.75 3.96
N PHE A 122 -44.50 -1.58 2.94
CA PHE A 122 -45.81 -1.85 2.32
C PHE A 122 -46.74 -2.74 3.17
N MET A 123 -46.20 -3.73 3.90
CA MET A 123 -47.01 -4.70 4.67
C MET A 123 -47.19 -4.32 6.14
N SER A 124 -46.65 -3.18 6.58
CA SER A 124 -46.92 -2.67 7.93
C SER A 124 -48.18 -1.80 7.93
N ALA A 125 -48.93 -1.79 9.05
CA ALA A 125 -50.13 -0.96 9.21
C ALA A 125 -49.90 0.57 9.19
N LYS A 126 -48.68 1.02 8.86
CA LYS A 126 -48.29 2.42 8.78
C LYS A 126 -48.23 2.82 7.30
N PRO A 127 -48.96 3.85 6.86
CA PRO A 127 -48.92 4.29 5.47
C PRO A 127 -47.49 4.71 5.07
N PRO A 128 -47.03 4.38 3.85
CA PRO A 128 -45.71 4.79 3.37
C PRO A 128 -45.64 6.32 3.41
N LYS A 129 -44.65 6.85 4.13
CA LYS A 129 -44.44 8.29 4.24
C LYS A 129 -43.73 8.77 2.98
N GLU A 130 -44.33 9.76 2.34
CA GLU A 130 -43.76 10.46 1.19
C GLU A 130 -42.36 10.99 1.55
N VAL A 131 -41.41 10.73 0.64
CA VAL A 131 -39.97 10.93 0.82
C VAL A 131 -39.67 12.36 1.26
N GLN A 132 -39.38 12.55 2.55
CA GLN A 132 -38.71 13.76 2.99
C GLN A 132 -37.27 13.65 2.52
N GLN A 133 -36.97 14.33 1.42
CA GLN A 133 -35.60 14.59 0.98
C GLN A 133 -34.86 15.22 2.17
N GLY A 134 -33.98 14.43 2.79
CA GLY A 134 -33.16 14.86 3.90
C GLY A 134 -32.35 16.07 3.48
N ALA A 135 -32.50 17.15 4.23
CA ALA A 135 -31.82 18.42 4.02
C ALA A 135 -30.32 18.21 3.78
N ASN A 136 -29.84 18.75 2.67
CA ASN A 136 -28.44 18.83 2.30
C ASN A 136 -27.64 19.43 3.46
N LYS A 137 -26.77 18.60 4.06
CA LYS A 137 -25.68 19.10 4.88
C LYS A 137 -24.67 19.74 3.92
N ASN A 138 -24.35 21.01 4.15
CA ASN A 138 -23.28 21.69 3.44
C ASN A 138 -22.00 20.85 3.51
N PRO A 139 -21.28 20.62 2.40
CA PRO A 139 -19.99 19.94 2.48
C PRO A 139 -19.04 20.86 3.24
N ASP A 140 -18.60 20.38 4.41
CA ASP A 140 -17.39 20.89 5.02
C ASP A 140 -16.24 20.61 4.05
N LYS A 141 -15.25 21.49 4.05
CA LYS A 141 -14.14 21.56 3.09
C LYS A 141 -13.64 20.17 2.71
N GLY A 142 -13.67 19.86 1.40
CA GLY A 142 -13.08 18.65 0.84
C GLY A 142 -11.60 18.57 1.18
N GLU A 143 -11.27 17.78 2.21
CA GLU A 143 -10.21 16.81 2.03
C GLU A 143 -10.79 15.80 1.05
N ASP A 144 -10.15 15.67 -0.11
CA ASP A 144 -10.67 14.89 -1.24
C ASP A 144 -11.05 13.50 -0.73
N GLU A 145 -12.30 13.06 -0.97
CA GLU A 145 -12.76 11.72 -0.53
C GLU A 145 -11.79 10.64 -1.04
N ASP A 146 -11.19 10.90 -2.20
CA ASP A 146 -10.10 10.16 -2.81
C ASP A 146 -8.87 10.06 -1.89
N ASP A 147 -8.35 11.17 -1.34
CA ASP A 147 -7.22 11.15 -0.39
C ASP A 147 -7.52 10.30 0.85
N SER A 148 -8.78 10.34 1.32
CA SER A 148 -9.20 9.53 2.46
C SER A 148 -9.23 8.03 2.11
N SER A 149 -9.70 7.70 0.91
CA SER A 149 -9.76 6.33 0.40
C SER A 149 -8.36 5.79 0.07
N GLU A 150 -7.48 6.61 -0.49
CA GLU A 150 -6.08 6.30 -0.74
C GLU A 150 -5.32 6.06 0.56
N ALA A 151 -5.54 6.88 1.59
CA ALA A 151 -4.97 6.67 2.90
C ALA A 151 -5.45 5.36 3.55
N LEU A 152 -6.69 4.94 3.29
CA LEU A 152 -7.21 3.63 3.73
C LEU A 152 -6.56 2.49 2.93
N ASN A 153 -6.50 2.60 1.61
CA ASN A 153 -5.86 1.62 0.73
C ASN A 153 -4.38 1.44 1.08
N LEU A 154 -3.67 2.53 1.35
CA LEU A 154 -2.29 2.47 1.81
C LEU A 154 -2.15 1.75 3.14
N LYS A 155 -3.10 1.89 4.09
CA LYS A 155 -3.07 1.12 5.35
C LYS A 155 -3.23 -0.37 5.12
N HIS A 156 -3.99 -0.76 4.09
CA HIS A 156 -4.25 -2.16 3.76
C HIS A 156 -3.11 -2.79 2.94
N ASP A 157 -2.41 -2.01 2.11
CA ASP A 157 -1.31 -2.51 1.27
C ASP A 157 0.07 -2.25 1.90
N LEU A 158 0.62 -3.28 2.55
CA LEU A 158 1.95 -3.22 3.17
C LEU A 158 3.09 -3.19 2.15
N ASP A 159 2.92 -3.80 0.99
CA ASP A 159 3.99 -3.87 -0.01
C ASP A 159 4.12 -2.55 -0.76
N LEU A 160 3.00 -1.88 -1.04
CA LEU A 160 3.02 -0.50 -1.53
C LEU A 160 3.65 0.47 -0.52
N GLN A 161 3.32 0.34 0.78
CA GLN A 161 3.99 1.14 1.81
C GLN A 161 5.51 0.92 1.84
N ARG A 162 5.96 -0.33 1.72
CA ARG A 162 7.39 -0.66 1.67
C ARG A 162 8.04 -0.07 0.44
N LEU A 163 7.43 -0.24 -0.74
CA LEU A 163 7.90 0.30 -2.01
C LEU A 163 8.08 1.82 -1.93
N LEU A 164 7.07 2.55 -1.47
CA LEU A 164 7.10 4.01 -1.40
C LEU A 164 8.20 4.51 -0.44
N LYS A 165 8.32 3.89 0.75
CA LYS A 165 9.33 4.25 1.76
C LYS A 165 10.75 3.88 1.33
N GLU A 166 10.92 2.77 0.62
CA GLU A 166 12.22 2.23 0.21
C GLU A 166 12.66 2.69 -1.19
N SER A 167 11.79 3.36 -1.95
CA SER A 167 12.01 3.83 -3.35
C SER A 167 13.39 4.49 -3.58
N HIS A 168 13.76 5.48 -2.77
CA HIS A 168 15.05 6.17 -2.88
C HIS A 168 16.25 5.24 -2.66
N LEU A 169 16.11 4.27 -1.77
CA LEU A 169 17.14 3.26 -1.53
C LEU A 169 17.23 2.27 -2.69
N LEU A 170 16.09 1.90 -3.30
CA LEU A 170 16.04 1.02 -4.47
C LEU A 170 16.59 1.71 -5.73
N GLU A 171 16.36 3.01 -5.89
CA GLU A 171 16.94 3.80 -6.98
C GLU A 171 18.48 3.85 -6.86
N GLN A 172 18.98 4.06 -5.64
CA GLN A 172 20.41 3.93 -5.35
C GLN A 172 20.92 2.51 -5.59
N ALA A 173 20.16 1.48 -5.21
CA ALA A 173 20.52 0.10 -5.43
C ALA A 173 20.60 -0.26 -6.92
N LYS A 174 19.73 0.30 -7.77
CA LYS A 174 19.74 0.09 -9.22
C LYS A 174 21.06 0.53 -9.87
N SER A 175 21.66 1.60 -9.36
CA SER A 175 22.97 2.08 -9.80
C SER A 175 24.15 1.42 -9.06
N ALA A 176 23.89 0.66 -7.99
CA ALA A 176 24.92 0.06 -7.17
C ALA A 176 25.24 -1.38 -7.61
N SER A 177 26.53 -1.68 -7.71
CA SER A 177 27.02 -3.01 -8.07
C SER A 177 26.78 -4.10 -7.01
N ILE A 178 26.49 -3.72 -5.75
CA ILE A 178 26.33 -4.67 -4.62
C ILE A 178 24.91 -4.59 -4.05
N PRO A 179 24.00 -5.52 -4.42
CA PRO A 179 22.60 -5.47 -3.99
C PRO A 179 22.41 -5.81 -2.49
N GLY A 180 23.30 -6.63 -1.91
CA GLY A 180 23.17 -7.10 -0.52
C GLY A 180 23.17 -6.00 0.54
N SER A 181 23.96 -4.94 0.35
CA SER A 181 24.04 -3.82 1.30
C SER A 181 22.71 -3.05 1.39
N HIS A 182 22.06 -2.83 0.25
CA HIS A 182 20.76 -2.15 0.17
C HIS A 182 19.66 -3.00 0.80
N ARG A 183 19.71 -4.33 0.66
CA ARG A 183 18.80 -5.24 1.38
C ARG A 183 18.87 -5.06 2.89
N HIS A 184 20.06 -4.97 3.48
CA HIS A 184 20.16 -4.78 4.93
C HIS A 184 19.61 -3.42 5.40
N LYS A 185 19.86 -2.35 4.63
CA LYS A 185 19.29 -1.02 4.90
C LYS A 185 17.75 -1.01 4.79
N ALA A 186 17.20 -1.71 3.80
CA ALA A 186 15.75 -1.86 3.66
C ALA A 186 15.15 -2.58 4.87
N LEU A 187 15.79 -3.66 5.34
CA LEU A 187 15.36 -4.36 6.56
C LEU A 187 15.41 -3.46 7.80
N ASP A 188 16.45 -2.64 7.96
CA ASP A 188 16.53 -1.67 9.06
C ASP A 188 15.41 -0.61 9.00
N MET A 189 15.08 -0.11 7.80
CA MET A 189 13.94 0.80 7.59
C MET A 189 12.59 0.14 7.93
N ARG A 190 12.42 -1.15 7.60
CA ARG A 190 11.23 -1.93 8.00
C ARG A 190 11.14 -2.10 9.52
N MET A 191 12.26 -2.32 10.20
CA MET A 191 12.28 -2.39 11.66
C MET A 191 11.94 -1.05 12.32
N GLN A 192 12.39 0.06 11.74
CA GLN A 192 12.00 1.41 12.19
C GLN A 192 10.50 1.67 11.99
N SER A 193 9.93 1.26 10.85
CA SER A 193 8.50 1.44 10.59
C SER A 193 7.61 0.61 11.52
N LEU A 194 8.10 -0.54 12.00
CA LEU A 194 7.46 -1.33 13.05
C LEU A 194 7.56 -0.71 14.45
N GLY A 195 8.43 0.29 14.65
CA GLY A 195 8.54 1.04 15.91
C GLY A 195 9.92 1.04 16.57
N SER A 196 10.97 0.53 15.92
CA SER A 196 12.34 0.75 16.40
C SER A 196 12.67 2.24 16.42
N LYS A 197 13.18 2.74 17.55
CA LYS A 197 13.55 4.15 17.70
C LYS A 197 14.90 4.48 17.08
N GLU A 198 15.75 3.49 16.93
CA GLU A 198 17.13 3.64 16.47
C GLU A 198 17.38 2.79 15.23
N SER A 199 18.29 3.26 14.37
CA SER A 199 18.77 2.58 13.18
C SER A 199 20.02 1.78 13.52
N LEU A 200 20.11 0.53 13.08
CA LEU A 200 21.31 -0.30 13.24
C LEU A 200 22.51 0.25 12.45
N PHE A 201 22.26 1.05 11.41
CA PHE A 201 23.30 1.67 10.60
C PHE A 201 23.76 3.04 11.12
N HIS A 202 23.12 3.58 12.16
CA HIS A 202 23.54 4.83 12.76
C HIS A 202 24.84 4.64 13.56
N GLN A 203 25.89 5.37 13.20
CA GLN A 203 27.14 5.35 13.95
C GLN A 203 27.01 6.17 15.24
N GLU A 204 26.81 5.48 16.37
CA GLU A 204 26.65 6.11 17.68
C GLU A 204 27.90 6.88 18.13
N LYS A 205 29.09 6.26 18.04
CA LYS A 205 30.35 6.85 18.52
C LYS A 205 31.08 7.57 17.39
N MET A 206 31.03 8.90 17.41
CA MET A 206 31.82 9.79 16.55
C MET A 206 32.37 10.97 17.35
N PRO A 207 33.60 11.47 17.06
CA PRO A 207 34.07 12.71 17.67
C PRO A 207 33.15 13.88 17.30
N LEU A 208 32.92 14.77 18.27
CA LEU A 208 31.95 15.86 18.15
C LEU A 208 32.24 16.80 16.96
N SER A 209 33.51 17.06 16.64
CA SER A 209 33.93 17.88 15.51
C SER A 209 33.44 17.30 14.17
N HIS A 210 33.69 16.00 13.95
CA HIS A 210 33.23 15.31 12.73
C HIS A 210 31.72 15.24 12.64
N ARG A 211 31.03 14.91 13.75
CA ARG A 211 29.56 14.86 13.77
C ARG A 211 28.96 16.22 13.39
N LYS A 212 29.44 17.30 14.01
CA LYS A 212 29.01 18.67 13.68
C LYS A 212 29.30 19.03 12.22
N GLY A 213 30.48 18.67 11.71
CA GLY A 213 30.87 18.94 10.33
C GLY A 213 30.00 18.21 9.30
N ILE A 214 29.68 16.94 9.53
CA ILE A 214 28.81 16.14 8.65
C ILE A 214 27.40 16.72 8.63
N LEU A 215 26.83 17.03 9.79
CA LEU A 215 25.50 17.64 9.88
C LEU A 215 25.47 19.01 9.20
N ALA A 216 26.46 19.88 9.46
CA ALA A 216 26.55 21.17 8.81
C ALA A 216 26.64 21.04 7.28
N LYS A 217 27.47 20.13 6.77
CA LYS A 217 27.61 19.88 5.33
C LYS A 217 26.34 19.31 4.71
N ALA A 218 25.64 18.42 5.40
CA ALA A 218 24.36 17.90 4.95
C ALA A 218 23.32 19.03 4.84
N THR A 219 23.22 19.88 5.87
CA THR A 219 22.29 21.02 5.86
C THR A 219 22.65 22.07 4.81
N SER A 220 23.94 22.34 4.55
CA SER A 220 24.35 23.30 3.53
C SER A 220 24.07 22.80 2.12
N ARG A 221 24.31 21.50 1.85
CA ARG A 221 23.97 20.87 0.57
C ARG A 221 22.46 20.91 0.32
N GLU A 222 21.66 20.59 1.33
CA GLU A 222 20.20 20.64 1.22
C GLU A 222 19.69 22.08 1.03
N ALA A 223 20.29 23.05 1.72
CA ALA A 223 19.97 24.47 1.54
C ALA A 223 20.32 24.97 0.14
N MET A 224 21.48 24.57 -0.41
CA MET A 224 21.84 24.89 -1.80
C MET A 224 20.87 24.26 -2.80
N ARG A 225 20.56 22.96 -2.67
CA ARG A 225 19.55 22.28 -3.52
C ARG A 225 18.20 22.99 -3.50
N ARG A 226 17.72 23.43 -2.32
CA ARG A 226 16.45 24.15 -2.20
C ARG A 226 16.51 25.57 -2.76
N LYS A 227 17.64 26.26 -2.58
CA LYS A 227 17.85 27.60 -3.15
C LYS A 227 17.86 27.53 -4.69
N GLU A 228 18.65 26.62 -5.26
CA GLU A 228 18.72 26.36 -6.70
C GLU A 228 17.36 25.95 -7.27
N ALA A 229 16.64 25.03 -6.61
CA ALA A 229 15.30 24.64 -7.03
C ALA A 229 14.31 25.83 -7.00
N LYS A 230 14.38 26.68 -5.96
CA LYS A 230 13.54 27.89 -5.88
C LYS A 230 13.88 28.89 -6.99
N GLU A 231 15.16 29.07 -7.29
CA GLU A 231 15.64 29.96 -8.36
C GLU A 231 15.24 29.42 -9.74
N ASN A 232 15.24 28.11 -9.92
CA ASN A 232 14.86 27.44 -11.18
C ASN A 232 13.36 27.13 -11.29
N GLY A 233 12.55 27.45 -10.28
CA GLY A 233 11.11 27.17 -10.25
C GLY A 233 10.73 25.69 -10.10
N ILE A 234 11.66 24.83 -9.64
CA ILE A 234 11.41 23.40 -9.39
C ILE A 234 10.79 23.23 -7.99
N ILE A 235 9.66 22.52 -7.92
CA ILE A 235 8.98 22.23 -6.65
C ILE A 235 9.63 21.01 -6.00
N LEU A 236 10.07 21.16 -4.75
CA LEU A 236 10.62 20.08 -3.93
C LEU A 236 9.65 19.70 -2.82
N GLU A 237 9.86 18.50 -2.26
CA GLU A 237 9.17 18.01 -1.08
C GLU A 237 9.28 18.99 0.11
N LYS A 238 8.16 19.11 0.83
CA LYS A 238 8.07 19.94 2.03
C LYS A 238 8.93 19.29 3.13
N PRO A 239 9.87 20.04 3.75
CA PRO A 239 10.68 19.47 4.82
C PRO A 239 9.79 19.07 6.00
N SER A 240 10.00 17.87 6.54
CA SER A 240 9.38 17.48 7.80
C SER A 240 9.81 18.45 8.89
N GLY A 241 8.86 19.10 9.55
CA GLY A 241 9.15 20.10 10.58
C GLY A 241 10.05 19.52 11.67
N LYS A 242 11.04 20.29 12.13
CA LYS A 242 11.85 19.92 13.30
C LYS A 242 10.90 19.71 14.48
N ALA A 243 10.96 18.53 15.08
CA ALA A 243 10.17 18.20 16.25
C ALA A 243 10.37 19.30 17.31
N ARG A 244 9.28 19.97 17.69
CA ARG A 244 9.34 21.05 18.68
C ARG A 244 9.83 20.43 19.99
N SER A 245 10.75 21.13 20.66
CA SER A 245 11.23 20.69 21.98
C SER A 245 10.03 20.50 22.90
N THR A 246 9.88 19.30 23.44
CA THR A 246 8.81 18.92 24.39
C THR A 246 8.92 19.66 25.72
N ILE A 247 10.05 20.32 25.96
CA ILE A 247 10.30 21.17 27.11
C ILE A 247 9.35 22.36 27.06
N ARG A 248 8.38 22.37 27.97
CA ARG A 248 7.49 23.51 28.21
C ARG A 248 8.35 24.69 28.63
N ARG A 249 8.17 25.84 27.99
CA ARG A 249 8.88 27.07 28.38
C ARG A 249 8.55 27.37 29.84
N GLU A 250 9.57 27.61 30.65
CA GLU A 250 9.37 28.00 32.04
C GLU A 250 8.57 29.30 32.08
N ARG A 251 7.46 29.26 32.82
CA ARG A 251 6.63 30.45 33.06
C ARG A 251 7.28 31.14 34.25
N GLY A 252 7.92 32.29 33.98
CA GLY A 252 8.63 33.06 35.00
C GLY A 252 7.78 33.26 36.28
N VAL A 253 8.44 33.18 37.44
CA VAL A 253 7.82 33.20 38.78
C VAL A 253 7.23 34.57 39.13
N ASP A 254 7.55 35.60 38.37
CA ASP A 254 7.21 37.01 38.64
C ASP A 254 5.83 37.45 38.10
N ALA A 255 4.96 36.48 37.80
CA ALA A 255 3.59 36.78 37.36
C ALA A 255 2.73 37.14 38.59
N PRO A 256 2.05 38.30 38.60
CA PRO A 256 1.17 38.67 39.69
C PRO A 256 0.06 37.63 39.88
N ALA A 257 -0.23 37.28 41.14
CA ALA A 257 -1.24 36.28 41.49
C ALA A 257 -2.67 36.74 41.19
N VAL A 258 -2.90 38.04 41.05
CA VAL A 258 -4.21 38.66 40.78
C VAL A 258 -4.29 39.15 39.33
N GLY A 259 -5.41 38.88 38.67
CA GLY A 259 -5.67 39.34 37.31
C GLY A 259 -4.78 38.72 36.22
N LYS A 260 -4.85 39.30 35.02
CA LYS A 260 -4.06 38.88 33.84
C LYS A 260 -3.11 39.99 33.43
N PHE A 261 -1.81 39.77 33.58
CA PHE A 261 -0.79 40.68 33.07
C PHE A 261 -0.57 40.45 31.58
N ARG A 262 -0.83 41.47 30.74
CA ARG A 262 -0.57 41.44 29.30
C ARG A 262 0.04 42.77 28.87
N GLY A 263 1.23 42.72 28.25
CA GLY A 263 1.86 43.90 27.65
C GLY A 263 2.08 45.06 28.62
N GLY A 264 2.56 44.79 29.84
CA GLY A 264 2.81 45.84 30.85
C GLY A 264 1.56 46.30 31.62
N THR A 265 0.36 45.88 31.21
CA THR A 265 -0.90 46.26 31.87
C THR A 265 -1.46 45.10 32.69
N LEU A 266 -1.76 45.35 33.95
CA LEU A 266 -2.48 44.42 34.82
C LEU A 266 -3.99 44.59 34.63
N LYS A 267 -4.66 43.57 34.08
CA LYS A 267 -6.12 43.55 33.97
C LYS A 267 -6.72 42.80 35.16
N LEU A 268 -7.40 43.55 36.04
CA LEU A 268 -8.13 43.01 37.19
C LEU A 268 -9.61 42.81 36.83
N SER A 269 -10.21 41.71 37.28
CA SER A 269 -11.65 41.51 37.19
C SER A 269 -12.37 42.25 38.33
N LYS A 270 -13.66 42.57 38.14
CA LYS A 270 -14.48 43.15 39.22
C LYS A 270 -14.47 42.28 40.49
N LYS A 271 -14.39 40.95 40.32
CA LYS A 271 -14.26 39.99 41.42
C LYS A 271 -12.94 40.15 42.16
N ASP A 272 -11.81 40.25 41.45
CA ASP A 272 -10.49 40.44 42.08
C ASP A 272 -10.46 41.73 42.90
N VAL A 273 -11.08 42.80 42.39
CA VAL A 273 -11.19 44.07 43.10
C VAL A 273 -12.05 43.93 44.36
N LEU A 274 -13.20 43.25 44.29
CA LEU A 274 -14.08 43.02 45.44
C LEU A 274 -13.43 42.10 46.50
N ASP A 275 -12.73 41.06 46.07
CA ASP A 275 -12.03 40.12 46.95
C ASP A 275 -10.87 40.83 47.69
N ILE A 276 -10.15 41.75 47.02
CA ILE A 276 -9.08 42.55 47.63
C ILE A 276 -9.64 43.65 48.55
N GLN A 277 -10.69 44.36 48.11
CA GLN A 277 -11.29 45.43 48.91
C GLN A 277 -11.98 44.87 50.17
N GLY A 278 -12.40 43.60 50.13
CA GLY A 278 -13.23 42.99 51.14
C GLY A 278 -14.61 43.63 51.16
N SER A 279 -15.68 42.86 51.36
CA SER A 279 -16.97 43.46 51.70
C SER A 279 -16.74 44.32 52.94
N GLY A 280 -16.83 45.64 52.83
CA GLY A 280 -16.65 46.56 53.93
C GLY A 280 -17.47 46.09 55.13
N ARG A 281 -16.78 45.53 56.13
CA ARG A 281 -17.21 45.36 57.51
C ARG A 281 -18.74 45.24 57.70
N SER A 282 -19.38 44.20 57.18
CA SER A 282 -20.69 43.80 57.72
C SER A 282 -20.46 43.01 59.00
N ARG A 283 -20.39 43.76 60.11
CA ARG A 283 -20.77 43.23 61.43
C ARG A 283 -22.24 42.81 61.34
N SER A 284 -22.49 41.54 61.11
CA SER A 284 -23.78 40.88 61.37
C SER A 284 -23.41 39.43 61.68
N GLY A 285 -23.40 38.98 62.93
CA GLY A 285 -24.57 38.97 63.79
C GLY A 285 -25.07 37.53 63.84
N GLY A 286 -24.64 36.78 64.86
CA GLY A 286 -25.34 35.57 65.30
C GLY A 286 -24.67 34.23 64.99
N LYS A 287 -23.92 33.70 65.97
CA LYS A 287 -24.19 32.34 66.45
C LYS A 287 -23.74 32.17 67.91
N LYS A 288 -24.74 32.28 68.79
CA LYS A 288 -24.69 31.93 70.21
C LYS A 288 -25.29 30.52 70.36
N GLY A 289 -24.61 29.64 71.10
CA GLY A 289 -25.10 28.33 71.59
C GLY A 289 -24.84 27.16 70.63
N ARG A 290 -24.47 25.95 71.08
CA ARG A 290 -24.59 25.25 72.37
C ARG A 290 -23.29 24.43 72.57
N ARG A 291 -22.67 24.37 73.75
CA ARG A 291 -22.93 23.40 74.85
C ARG A 291 -23.32 22.01 74.37
#